data_AF-A0A202DD94-F1
#
_entry.id   AF-A0A202DD94-F1
#
_cell.length_a   1.000
_cell.length_b   1.000
_cell.length_c   1.000
_cell.angle_alpha   90.00
_cell.angle_beta   90.00
_cell.angle_gamma   90.00
#
_symmetry.space_group_name_H-M   'P 1'
#
loop_
_entity.id
_entity.type
_entity.pdbx_description
1 polymer ?
#
loop_
_entity_poly.entity_id
_entity_poly.type
_entity_poly.pdbx_seq_one_letter_code
_entity_poly.pdbx_strand_id
1 'polypeptide(L)'
;MSRKFITIILIALAVLCIWNAGSQNEPLINKRTQYGLTPTEPLENAPPMMTFTTIVMGGFRGLIADILWLRISLLQEDGKFFELVQLSDWVTKLEPRNNEIWAFHAWNMAYNVSVMMPDYNDRWRWVSNGIKLLRDEGILYNRGDPEVYRQLGWLFQDKIAKASDMAHATYKKHWAEEMTALLGGPSPDYEKLSEAQRTSMKETYKLEVDVMKELDQLYGPLDWTMPEPHALYWAYLGILRSSRKDTRSCKMMMRQTVRAINDGGYVKSFEKSRQERKKK
;
A
#
# COMPACT_ATOMS: atom_id res chain seq x y z
N MET A 1 10.08 -13.67 57.10
CA MET A 1 10.63 -14.07 55.78
C MET A 1 11.67 -13.01 55.37
N SER A 2 12.91 -13.39 55.05
CA SER A 2 13.95 -12.40 54.74
C SER A 2 13.71 -11.77 53.36
N ARG A 3 14.10 -10.49 53.17
CA ARG A 3 13.98 -9.81 51.86
C ARG A 3 14.62 -10.63 50.73
N LYS A 4 15.76 -11.27 51.00
CA LYS A 4 16.45 -12.16 50.05
C LYS A 4 15.59 -13.35 49.61
N PHE A 5 14.87 -13.97 50.54
CA PHE A 5 13.99 -15.10 50.23
C PHE A 5 12.79 -14.69 49.37
N ILE A 6 12.19 -13.52 49.65
CA ILE A 6 11.12 -12.95 48.83
C ILE A 6 11.64 -12.66 47.41
N THR A 7 12.82 -12.06 47.28
CA THR A 7 13.43 -11.78 45.96
C THR A 7 13.67 -13.05 45.16
N ILE A 8 14.18 -14.12 45.78
CA ILE A 8 14.40 -15.41 45.10
C ILE A 8 13.08 -16.01 44.60
N ILE A 9 12.03 -15.97 45.42
CA ILE A 9 10.69 -16.43 45.01
C ILE A 9 10.17 -15.62 43.82
N LEU A 10 10.28 -14.29 43.86
CA LEU A 10 9.82 -13.43 42.77
C LEU A 10 10.59 -13.69 41.47
N ILE A 11 11.91 -13.92 41.54
CA ILE A 11 12.73 -14.29 40.38
C ILE A 11 12.30 -15.65 39.84
N ALA A 12 12.10 -16.65 40.71
CA ALA A 12 11.67 -17.98 40.28
C ALA A 12 10.27 -17.95 39.63
N LEU A 13 9.34 -17.16 40.18
CA LEU A 13 8.03 -16.90 39.58
C LEU A 13 8.16 -16.22 38.22
N ALA A 14 9.01 -15.19 38.09
CA ALA A 14 9.22 -14.51 36.82
C ALA A 14 9.77 -15.46 35.74
N VAL A 15 10.76 -16.29 36.09
CA VAL A 15 11.32 -17.31 35.18
C VAL A 15 10.26 -18.33 34.78
N LEU A 16 9.44 -18.80 35.72
CA LEU A 16 8.35 -19.74 35.44
C LEU A 16 7.30 -19.13 34.49
N CYS A 17 6.92 -17.86 34.71
CA CYS A 17 5.99 -17.14 33.84
C CYS A 17 6.56 -16.98 32.42
N ILE A 18 7.84 -16.63 32.29
CA ILE A 18 8.52 -16.50 30.99
C ILE A 18 8.59 -17.84 30.28
N TRP A 19 8.96 -18.92 30.99
CA TRP A 19 8.99 -20.27 30.43
C TRP A 19 7.62 -20.72 29.94
N ASN A 20 6.57 -20.53 30.76
CA ASN A 20 5.21 -20.90 30.39
C ASN A 20 4.75 -20.13 29.14
N ALA A 21 4.95 -18.80 29.12
CA ALA A 21 4.64 -17.96 27.96
C ALA A 21 5.39 -18.42 26.69
N GLY A 22 6.69 -18.73 26.81
CA GLY A 22 7.51 -19.24 25.72
C GLY A 22 7.00 -20.59 25.18
N SER A 23 6.68 -21.53 26.08
CA SER A 23 6.17 -22.86 25.72
C SER A 23 4.82 -22.83 24.99
N GLN A 24 4.00 -21.80 25.24
CA GLN A 24 2.70 -21.64 24.60
C GLN A 24 2.77 -20.91 23.25
N ASN A 25 3.89 -20.25 22.94
CA ASN A 25 4.02 -19.41 21.76
C ASN A 25 3.88 -20.20 20.44
N GLU A 26 4.62 -21.30 20.30
CA GLU A 26 4.62 -22.12 19.08
C GLU A 26 3.25 -22.81 18.82
N PRO A 27 2.59 -23.46 19.82
CA PRO A 27 1.23 -23.96 19.65
C PRO A 27 0.22 -22.90 19.22
N LEU A 28 0.33 -21.67 19.76
CA LEU A 28 -0.56 -20.55 19.41
C LEU A 28 -0.29 -20.00 18.00
N ILE A 29 0.96 -20.00 17.55
CA ILE A 29 1.31 -19.65 16.17
C ILE A 29 0.69 -20.69 15.22
N ASN A 30 0.88 -21.98 15.49
CA ASN A 30 0.36 -23.06 14.66
C ASN A 30 -1.17 -23.02 14.56
N LYS A 31 -1.87 -22.77 15.68
CA LYS A 31 -3.32 -22.57 15.68
C LYS A 31 -3.73 -21.34 14.84
N ARG A 32 -3.03 -20.21 14.98
CA ARG A 32 -3.35 -19.00 14.20
C ARG A 32 -3.21 -19.25 12.70
N THR A 33 -2.18 -19.97 12.27
CA THR A 33 -1.99 -20.37 10.88
C THR A 33 -3.10 -21.33 10.42
N GLN A 34 -3.40 -22.37 11.21
CA GLN A 34 -4.45 -23.35 10.88
C GLN A 34 -5.83 -22.72 10.70
N TYR A 35 -6.18 -21.74 11.54
CA TYR A 35 -7.46 -21.06 11.48
C TYR A 35 -7.46 -19.83 10.54
N GLY A 36 -6.36 -19.55 9.84
CA GLY A 36 -6.25 -18.37 8.97
C GLY A 36 -6.43 -17.04 9.73
N LEU A 37 -6.12 -17.00 11.03
CA LEU A 37 -6.28 -15.81 11.88
C LEU A 37 -5.16 -14.79 11.69
N THR A 38 -4.12 -15.17 10.94
CA THR A 38 -3.06 -14.27 10.50
C THR A 38 -3.23 -13.97 9.01
N PRO A 39 -3.55 -12.72 8.63
CA PRO A 39 -3.70 -12.32 7.23
C PRO A 39 -2.43 -12.50 6.38
N THR A 40 -1.27 -12.66 7.03
CA THR A 40 0.05 -12.83 6.42
C THR A 40 0.78 -13.99 7.07
N GLU A 41 1.34 -14.88 6.25
CA GLU A 41 2.24 -15.94 6.71
C GLU A 41 3.46 -15.34 7.45
N PRO A 42 4.05 -16.07 8.41
CA PRO A 42 5.34 -15.70 8.97
C PRO A 42 6.34 -15.54 7.81
N LEU A 43 6.96 -14.36 7.70
CA LEU A 43 8.05 -14.16 6.74
C LEU A 43 9.18 -15.12 7.15
N GLU A 44 9.37 -16.22 6.42
CA GLU A 44 10.46 -17.19 6.68
C GLU A 44 11.84 -16.51 6.68
N ASN A 45 11.94 -15.37 6.01
CA ASN A 45 13.07 -14.44 6.06
C ASN A 45 12.58 -13.05 6.46
N ALA A 46 12.11 -12.89 7.70
CA ALA A 46 11.76 -11.57 8.23
C ALA A 46 12.94 -10.62 7.98
N PRO A 47 12.72 -9.45 7.32
CA PRO A 47 13.77 -8.49 7.07
C PRO A 47 14.52 -8.18 8.36
N PRO A 48 15.86 -7.98 8.35
CA PRO A 48 16.65 -7.73 9.56
C PRO A 48 16.06 -6.64 10.48
N MET A 49 15.38 -5.65 9.89
CA MET A 49 14.65 -4.60 10.61
C MET A 49 13.48 -5.12 11.45
N MET A 50 12.72 -6.11 10.98
CA MET A 50 11.62 -6.73 11.74
C MET A 50 12.14 -7.58 12.90
N THR A 51 13.26 -8.26 12.69
CA THR A 51 13.98 -8.99 13.73
C THR A 51 14.50 -8.01 14.78
N PHE A 52 15.06 -6.87 14.36
CA PHE A 52 15.47 -5.80 15.27
C PHE A 52 14.27 -5.23 16.06
N THR A 53 13.19 -4.80 15.42
CA THR A 53 12.05 -4.20 16.15
C THR A 53 11.32 -5.21 17.04
N THR A 54 11.17 -6.45 16.60
CA THR A 54 10.45 -7.48 17.37
C THR A 54 11.30 -8.04 18.51
N ILE A 55 12.60 -8.29 18.29
CA ILE A 55 13.48 -8.91 19.29
C ILE A 55 14.11 -7.88 20.22
N VAL A 56 14.58 -6.74 19.68
CA VAL A 56 15.31 -5.73 20.47
C VAL A 56 14.36 -4.81 21.22
N MET A 57 13.26 -4.37 20.59
CA MET A 57 12.32 -3.44 21.23
C MET A 57 11.17 -4.16 21.95
N GLY A 58 10.90 -5.42 21.62
CA GLY A 58 9.96 -6.29 22.33
C GLY A 58 8.62 -5.60 22.63
N GLY A 59 8.22 -5.61 23.90
CA GLY A 59 6.98 -4.98 24.37
C GLY A 59 6.98 -3.43 24.35
N PHE A 60 8.13 -2.78 24.20
CA PHE A 60 8.24 -1.32 24.22
C PHE A 60 8.01 -0.67 22.86
N ARG A 61 7.90 -1.44 21.78
CA ARG A 61 7.72 -0.92 20.41
C ARG A 61 6.55 0.08 20.29
N GLY A 62 5.44 -0.18 21.00
CA GLY A 62 4.27 0.70 21.00
C GLY A 62 4.55 2.05 21.65
N LEU A 63 5.23 2.04 22.80
CA LEU A 63 5.62 3.28 23.49
C LEU A 63 6.63 4.10 22.67
N ILE A 64 7.54 3.43 21.96
CA ILE A 64 8.46 4.09 21.04
C ILE A 64 7.69 4.69 19.87
N ALA A 65 6.74 3.95 19.28
CA ALA A 65 5.88 4.46 18.22
C ALA A 65 5.09 5.70 18.68
N ASP A 66 4.50 5.69 19.88
CA ASP A 66 3.78 6.83 20.46
C ASP A 66 4.69 8.06 20.62
N ILE A 67 5.93 7.88 21.10
CA ILE A 67 6.91 8.98 21.22
C ILE A 67 7.26 9.54 19.83
N LEU A 68 7.47 8.67 18.85
CA LEU A 68 7.76 9.09 17.48
C LEU A 68 6.57 9.84 16.87
N TRP A 69 5.33 9.41 17.14
CA TRP A 69 4.12 10.11 16.74
C TRP A 69 4.04 11.52 17.31
N LEU A 70 4.29 11.68 18.62
CA LEU A 70 4.37 13.02 19.24
C LEU A 70 5.41 13.89 18.56
N ARG A 71 6.58 13.33 18.23
CA ARG A 71 7.64 14.06 17.54
C ARG A 71 7.25 14.42 16.11
N ILE A 72 6.59 13.53 15.39
CA ILE A 72 6.06 13.76 14.03
C ILE A 72 5.08 14.94 14.04
N SER A 73 4.16 14.99 15.01
CA SER A 73 3.21 16.10 15.15
C SER A 73 3.92 17.45 15.32
N LEU A 74 4.94 17.51 16.18
CA LEU A 74 5.75 18.73 16.36
C LEU A 74 6.52 19.13 15.09
N LEU A 75 7.11 18.15 14.39
CA LEU A 75 7.81 18.42 13.13
C LEU A 75 6.85 18.91 12.05
N GLN A 76 5.60 18.43 12.06
CA GLN A 76 4.56 18.88 11.13
C GLN A 76 4.19 20.34 11.37
N GLU A 77 4.00 20.74 12.63
CA GLU A 77 3.74 22.13 13.02
C GLU A 77 4.92 23.05 12.65
N ASP A 78 6.16 22.58 12.84
CA ASP A 78 7.39 23.29 12.49
C ASP A 78 7.67 23.35 10.97
N GLY A 79 6.90 22.65 10.13
CA GLY A 79 7.15 22.55 8.68
C GLY A 79 8.38 21.73 8.29
N LYS A 80 8.92 20.91 9.20
CA LYS A 80 10.11 20.06 9.01
C LYS A 80 9.73 18.72 8.40
N PHE A 81 9.25 18.77 7.15
CA PHE A 81 8.65 17.60 6.49
C PHE A 81 9.65 16.49 6.14
N PHE A 82 10.91 16.83 5.89
CA PHE A 82 11.91 15.83 5.55
C PHE A 82 12.23 14.92 6.75
N GLU A 83 12.43 15.52 7.92
CA GLU A 83 12.61 14.80 9.18
C GLU A 83 11.35 14.03 9.58
N LEU A 84 10.17 14.61 9.35
CA LEU A 84 8.89 13.95 9.60
C LEU A 84 8.79 12.62 8.86
N VAL A 85 9.15 12.59 7.58
CA VAL A 85 9.05 11.38 6.76
C VAL A 85 10.07 10.32 7.18
N GLN A 86 11.25 10.73 7.63
CA GLN A 86 12.21 9.78 8.23
C GLN A 86 11.63 9.11 9.49
N LEU A 87 10.95 9.86 10.36
CA LEU A 87 10.32 9.25 11.54
C LEU A 87 9.11 8.40 11.17
N SER A 88 8.35 8.80 10.16
CA SER A 88 7.22 8.03 9.63
C SER A 88 7.65 6.64 9.17
N ASP A 89 8.80 6.53 8.50
CA ASP A 89 9.41 5.27 8.11
C ASP A 89 9.70 4.37 9.33
N TRP A 90 10.28 4.92 10.40
CA TRP A 90 10.49 4.17 11.64
C TRP A 90 9.18 3.68 12.26
N VAL A 91 8.14 4.52 12.32
CA VAL A 91 6.82 4.14 12.86
C VAL A 91 6.22 2.97 12.06
N THR A 92 6.26 3.03 10.72
CA THR A 92 5.77 1.92 9.89
C THR A 92 6.53 0.60 10.14
N LYS A 93 7.83 0.67 10.43
CA LYS A 93 8.67 -0.51 10.75
C LYS A 93 8.46 -1.03 12.18
N LEU A 94 7.99 -0.19 13.11
CA LEU A 94 7.62 -0.58 14.47
C LEU A 94 6.26 -1.29 14.49
N GLU A 95 5.35 -0.88 13.61
CA GLU A 95 3.98 -1.39 13.52
C GLU A 95 3.62 -1.92 12.12
N PRO A 96 4.40 -2.85 11.54
CA PRO A 96 4.32 -3.18 10.11
C PRO A 96 3.00 -3.86 9.69
N ARG A 97 2.30 -4.51 10.63
CA ARG A 97 1.03 -5.19 10.38
C ARG A 97 -0.20 -4.30 10.59
N ASN A 98 0.00 -3.04 10.95
CA ASN A 98 -1.09 -2.07 11.04
C ASN A 98 -1.20 -1.32 9.71
N ASN A 99 -2.14 -1.74 8.86
CA ASN A 99 -2.36 -1.12 7.55
C ASN A 99 -2.66 0.39 7.64
N GLU A 100 -3.29 0.84 8.72
CA GLU A 100 -3.77 2.22 8.86
C GLU A 100 -2.59 3.18 9.00
N ILE A 101 -1.50 2.73 9.61
CA ILE A 101 -0.26 3.51 9.77
C ILE A 101 0.41 3.73 8.41
N TRP A 102 0.52 2.68 7.59
CA TRP A 102 1.02 2.81 6.21
C TRP A 102 0.14 3.74 5.38
N ALA A 103 -1.17 3.54 5.45
CA ALA A 103 -2.14 4.36 4.74
C ALA A 103 -2.08 5.83 5.17
N PHE A 104 -1.99 6.09 6.48
CA PHE A 104 -1.87 7.43 7.02
C PHE A 104 -0.60 8.11 6.52
N HIS A 105 0.58 7.50 6.62
CA HIS A 105 1.82 8.17 6.24
C HIS A 105 1.89 8.43 4.73
N ALA A 106 1.39 7.50 3.91
CA ALA A 106 1.25 7.72 2.48
C ALA A 106 0.27 8.85 2.15
N TRP A 107 -0.88 8.87 2.83
CA TRP A 107 -1.87 9.93 2.72
C TRP A 107 -1.31 11.28 3.20
N ASN A 108 -0.58 11.32 4.32
CA ASN A 108 0.02 12.54 4.87
C ASN A 108 1.03 13.14 3.89
N MET A 109 1.89 12.32 3.28
CA MET A 109 2.79 12.77 2.22
C MET A 109 2.02 13.30 1.01
N ALA A 110 1.06 12.52 0.54
CA ALA A 110 0.33 12.85 -0.68
C ALA A 110 -0.63 14.04 -0.51
N TYR A 111 -1.23 14.28 0.66
CA TYR A 111 -2.25 15.31 0.87
C TYR A 111 -1.76 16.49 1.71
N ASN A 112 -1.14 16.26 2.86
CA ASN A 112 -0.74 17.34 3.76
C ASN A 112 0.63 17.92 3.40
N VAL A 113 1.64 17.09 3.22
CA VAL A 113 2.99 17.58 2.92
C VAL A 113 3.06 18.16 1.52
N SER A 114 2.48 17.48 0.52
CA SER A 114 2.53 17.93 -0.87
C SER A 114 1.95 19.34 -1.03
N VAL A 115 0.81 19.68 -0.41
CA VAL A 115 0.18 21.00 -0.60
C VAL A 115 0.98 22.14 0.01
N MET A 116 1.88 21.84 0.96
CA MET A 116 2.79 22.84 1.55
C MET A 116 3.93 23.21 0.60
N MET A 117 4.16 22.43 -0.47
CA MET A 117 5.20 22.76 -1.44
C MET A 117 4.69 23.83 -2.42
N PRO A 118 5.48 24.88 -2.67
CA PRO A 118 5.10 25.92 -3.62
C PRO A 118 5.14 25.43 -5.08
N ASP A 119 6.13 24.62 -5.44
CA ASP A 119 6.31 24.09 -6.79
C ASP A 119 5.52 22.80 -7.01
N TYR A 120 4.80 22.71 -8.13
CA TYR A 120 3.94 21.56 -8.45
C TYR A 120 4.72 20.29 -8.77
N ASN A 121 5.97 20.37 -9.25
CA ASN A 121 6.81 19.19 -9.45
C ASN A 121 7.31 18.65 -8.11
N ASP A 122 7.63 19.52 -7.15
CA ASP A 122 7.95 19.08 -5.79
C ASP A 122 6.74 18.40 -5.11
N ARG A 123 5.52 18.87 -5.37
CA ARG A 123 4.30 18.15 -4.93
C ARG A 123 4.25 16.73 -5.48
N TRP A 124 4.55 16.55 -6.76
CA TRP A 124 4.56 15.23 -7.39
C TRP A 124 5.54 14.28 -6.70
N ARG A 125 6.73 14.75 -6.30
CA ARG A 125 7.70 13.93 -5.56
C ARG A 125 7.11 13.35 -4.27
N TRP A 126 6.37 14.16 -3.51
CA TRP A 126 5.69 13.70 -2.30
C TRP A 126 4.53 12.73 -2.58
N VAL A 127 3.72 13.00 -3.60
CA VAL A 127 2.64 12.10 -4.04
C VAL A 127 3.20 10.74 -4.49
N SER A 128 4.24 10.77 -5.32
CA SER A 128 4.96 9.57 -5.79
C SER A 128 5.58 8.79 -4.63
N ASN A 129 6.16 9.46 -3.63
CA ASN A 129 6.67 8.79 -2.44
C ASN A 129 5.57 8.15 -1.59
N GLY A 130 4.39 8.76 -1.48
CA GLY A 130 3.22 8.13 -0.86
C GLY A 130 2.76 6.85 -1.58
N ILE A 131 2.75 6.87 -2.92
CA ILE A 131 2.47 5.69 -3.75
C ILE A 131 3.51 4.60 -3.49
N LYS A 132 4.81 4.94 -3.55
CA LYS A 132 5.92 4.01 -3.30
C LYS A 132 5.85 3.40 -1.91
N LEU A 133 5.59 4.19 -0.87
CA LEU A 133 5.49 3.70 0.50
C LEU A 133 4.44 2.58 0.62
N LEU A 134 3.22 2.79 0.09
CA LEU A 134 2.19 1.76 0.13
C LEU A 134 2.52 0.58 -0.78
N ARG A 135 2.95 0.84 -2.02
CA ARG A 135 3.14 -0.17 -3.05
C ARG A 135 4.33 -1.08 -2.77
N ASP A 136 5.45 -0.50 -2.35
CA ASP A 136 6.73 -1.19 -2.25
C ASP A 136 6.93 -1.81 -0.86
N GLU A 137 6.42 -1.16 0.19
CA GLU A 137 6.60 -1.59 1.58
C GLU A 137 5.27 -1.97 2.26
N GLY A 138 4.25 -1.12 2.18
CA GLY A 138 2.96 -1.38 2.83
C GLY A 138 2.32 -2.70 2.41
N ILE A 139 2.31 -2.99 1.10
CA ILE A 139 1.81 -4.26 0.55
C ILE A 139 2.66 -5.43 1.04
N LEU A 140 3.99 -5.29 1.12
CA LEU A 140 4.88 -6.37 1.56
C LEU A 140 4.47 -6.93 2.93
N TYR A 141 4.13 -6.05 3.87
CA TYR A 141 3.74 -6.42 5.23
C TYR A 141 2.25 -6.69 5.41
N ASN A 142 1.40 -6.31 4.46
CA ASN A 142 -0.06 -6.39 4.56
C ASN A 142 -0.70 -7.04 3.32
N ARG A 143 -0.02 -8.03 2.70
CA ARG A 143 -0.41 -8.61 1.40
C ARG A 143 -1.85 -9.11 1.31
N GLY A 144 -2.37 -9.65 2.42
CA GLY A 144 -3.73 -10.19 2.51
C GLY A 144 -4.81 -9.17 2.92
N ASP A 145 -4.41 -7.94 3.23
CA ASP A 145 -5.34 -6.89 3.65
C ASP A 145 -5.79 -6.06 2.43
N PRO A 146 -7.07 -6.10 2.05
CA PRO A 146 -7.56 -5.37 0.88
C PRO A 146 -7.45 -3.85 1.05
N GLU A 147 -7.38 -3.35 2.28
CA GLU A 147 -7.39 -1.92 2.56
C GLU A 147 -6.12 -1.21 2.03
N VAL A 148 -4.95 -1.83 2.11
CA VAL A 148 -3.70 -1.23 1.58
C VAL A 148 -3.80 -1.01 0.07
N TYR A 149 -4.33 -1.99 -0.66
CA TYR A 149 -4.54 -1.86 -2.10
C TYR A 149 -5.59 -0.81 -2.45
N ARG A 150 -6.67 -0.74 -1.66
CA ARG A 150 -7.69 0.29 -1.81
C ARG A 150 -7.11 1.69 -1.57
N GLN A 151 -6.29 1.87 -0.54
CA GLN A 151 -5.65 3.16 -0.25
C GLN A 151 -4.68 3.57 -1.35
N LEU A 152 -3.92 2.61 -1.90
CA LEU A 152 -3.09 2.84 -3.08
C LEU A 152 -3.93 3.26 -4.29
N GLY A 153 -5.04 2.55 -4.55
CA GLY A 153 -6.00 2.93 -5.58
C GLY A 153 -6.65 4.30 -5.35
N TRP A 154 -6.85 4.70 -4.08
CA TRP A 154 -7.37 6.01 -3.71
C TRP A 154 -6.40 7.14 -4.09
N LEU A 155 -5.09 6.97 -3.92
CA LEU A 155 -4.10 7.95 -4.38
C LEU A 155 -4.21 8.18 -5.90
N PHE A 156 -4.39 7.11 -6.69
CA PHE A 156 -4.61 7.25 -8.12
C PHE A 156 -5.96 7.91 -8.45
N GLN A 157 -7.05 7.41 -7.85
CA GLN A 157 -8.41 7.85 -8.18
C GLN A 157 -8.71 9.27 -7.71
N ASP A 158 -8.30 9.63 -6.50
CA ASP A 158 -8.71 10.87 -5.86
C ASP A 158 -7.63 11.95 -5.96
N LYS A 159 -6.37 11.62 -5.63
CA LYS A 159 -5.29 12.60 -5.63
C LYS A 159 -4.78 12.96 -7.03
N ILE A 160 -4.70 11.98 -7.94
CA ILE A 160 -4.13 12.18 -9.29
C ILE A 160 -5.24 12.39 -10.34
N ALA A 161 -6.26 11.53 -10.36
CA ALA A 161 -7.26 11.55 -11.43
C ALA A 161 -8.26 12.71 -11.33
N LYS A 162 -8.76 13.04 -10.13
CA LYS A 162 -9.74 14.13 -9.98
C LYS A 162 -9.09 15.51 -10.14
N ALA A 163 -9.90 16.47 -10.56
CA ALA A 163 -9.51 17.86 -10.70
C ALA A 163 -9.64 18.69 -9.39
N SER A 164 -9.74 18.03 -8.24
CA SER A 164 -9.90 18.69 -6.94
C SER A 164 -8.61 19.31 -6.40
N ASP A 165 -7.45 18.80 -6.80
CA ASP A 165 -6.15 19.39 -6.46
C ASP A 165 -5.70 20.34 -7.57
N MET A 166 -5.21 21.54 -7.22
CA MET A 166 -4.75 22.53 -8.22
C MET A 166 -3.60 22.02 -9.11
N ALA A 167 -2.77 21.09 -8.60
CA ALA A 167 -1.66 20.51 -9.33
C ALA A 167 -2.01 19.19 -10.04
N HIS A 168 -3.30 18.82 -10.11
CA HIS A 168 -3.74 17.55 -10.71
C HIS A 168 -3.24 17.35 -12.15
N ALA A 169 -3.20 18.40 -12.97
CA ALA A 169 -2.70 18.33 -14.35
C ALA A 169 -1.21 17.96 -14.39
N THR A 170 -0.42 18.50 -13.47
CA THR A 170 1.00 18.17 -13.32
C THR A 170 1.19 16.70 -12.92
N TYR A 171 0.38 16.20 -11.98
CA TYR A 171 0.45 14.79 -11.56
C TYR A 171 0.10 13.84 -12.72
N LYS A 172 -0.97 14.13 -13.47
CA LYS A 172 -1.34 13.34 -14.65
C LYS A 172 -0.24 13.35 -15.71
N LYS A 173 0.38 14.50 -15.95
CA LYS A 173 1.48 14.64 -16.91
C LYS A 173 2.67 13.75 -16.51
N HIS A 174 3.17 13.89 -15.29
CA HIS A 174 4.30 13.08 -14.82
C HIS A 174 3.98 11.58 -14.89
N TRP A 175 2.79 11.18 -14.43
CA TRP A 175 2.38 9.78 -14.49
C TRP A 175 2.28 9.25 -15.93
N ALA A 176 1.68 10.03 -16.84
CA ALA A 176 1.56 9.65 -18.24
C ALA A 176 2.92 9.55 -18.93
N GLU A 177 3.87 10.43 -18.62
CA GLU A 177 5.26 10.37 -19.12
C GLU A 177 5.97 9.10 -18.62
N GLU A 178 5.86 8.79 -17.32
CA GLU A 178 6.42 7.55 -16.75
C GLU A 178 5.84 6.30 -17.40
N MET A 179 4.52 6.23 -17.53
CA MET A 179 3.84 5.06 -18.13
C MET A 179 4.08 4.96 -19.63
N THR A 180 4.16 6.07 -20.36
CA THR A 180 4.49 6.06 -21.78
C THR A 180 5.91 5.55 -22.00
N ALA A 181 6.87 5.98 -21.17
CA ALA A 181 8.25 5.49 -21.24
C ALA A 181 8.34 3.98 -20.94
N LEU A 182 7.54 3.48 -20.00
CA LEU A 182 7.51 2.07 -19.64
C LEU A 182 6.80 1.20 -20.69
N LEU A 183 5.62 1.62 -21.14
CA LEU A 183 4.67 0.81 -21.90
C LEU A 183 4.72 1.06 -23.41
N GLY A 184 5.35 2.15 -23.86
CA GLY A 184 5.41 2.57 -25.26
C GLY A 184 4.12 3.23 -25.77
N GLY A 185 3.16 3.53 -24.89
CA GLY A 185 1.90 4.18 -25.24
C GLY A 185 0.75 3.87 -24.28
N PRO A 186 -0.48 4.33 -24.59
CA PRO A 186 -1.67 4.15 -23.75
C PRO A 186 -2.12 2.69 -23.64
N SER A 187 -1.98 1.90 -24.70
CA SER A 187 -2.36 0.49 -24.72
C SER A 187 -1.13 -0.36 -25.06
N PRO A 188 -0.53 -1.05 -24.06
CA PRO A 188 0.68 -1.83 -24.27
C PRO A 188 0.41 -3.03 -25.17
N ASP A 189 1.29 -3.27 -26.14
CA ASP A 189 1.35 -4.54 -26.87
C ASP A 189 2.06 -5.56 -25.98
N TYR A 190 1.28 -6.29 -25.18
CA TYR A 190 1.80 -7.21 -24.18
C TYR A 190 2.70 -8.32 -24.73
N GLU A 191 2.58 -8.67 -26.01
CA GLU A 191 3.43 -9.69 -26.65
C GLU A 191 4.79 -9.13 -27.05
N LYS A 192 4.88 -7.82 -27.30
CA LYS A 192 6.11 -7.13 -27.70
C LYS A 192 6.88 -6.49 -26.53
N LEU A 193 6.42 -6.64 -25.29
CA LEU A 193 7.14 -6.14 -24.12
C LEU A 193 8.49 -6.85 -23.98
N SER A 194 9.57 -6.05 -23.98
CA SER A 194 10.92 -6.52 -23.71
C SER A 194 11.07 -7.07 -22.30
N GLU A 195 12.09 -7.89 -22.06
CA GLU A 195 12.40 -8.44 -20.74
C GLU A 195 12.70 -7.34 -19.71
N ALA A 196 13.39 -6.26 -20.12
CA ALA A 196 13.64 -5.10 -19.29
C ALA A 196 12.35 -4.39 -18.86
N GLN A 197 11.40 -4.21 -19.79
CA GLN A 197 10.09 -3.63 -19.48
C GLN A 197 9.31 -4.51 -18.51
N ARG A 198 9.24 -5.83 -18.76
CA ARG A 198 8.56 -6.78 -17.85
C ARG A 198 9.17 -6.77 -16.45
N THR A 199 10.49 -6.70 -16.36
CA THR A 199 11.21 -6.59 -15.09
C THR A 199 10.87 -5.28 -14.38
N SER A 200 10.88 -4.14 -15.08
CA SER A 200 10.51 -2.86 -14.47
C SER A 200 9.04 -2.80 -14.05
N MET A 201 8.11 -3.31 -14.87
CA MET A 201 6.70 -3.42 -14.52
C MET A 201 6.52 -4.22 -13.22
N LYS A 202 7.15 -5.39 -13.13
CA LYS A 202 7.02 -6.28 -11.96
C LYS A 202 7.75 -5.76 -10.72
N GLU A 203 8.99 -5.31 -10.86
CA GLU A 203 9.84 -4.98 -9.72
C GLU A 203 9.74 -3.53 -9.28
N THR A 204 9.58 -2.59 -10.22
CA THR A 204 9.47 -1.16 -9.90
C THR A 204 8.02 -0.74 -9.72
N TYR A 205 7.13 -1.10 -10.64
CA TYR A 205 5.74 -0.62 -10.61
C TYR A 205 4.75 -1.59 -9.98
N LYS A 206 5.21 -2.83 -9.66
CA LYS A 206 4.39 -3.91 -9.10
C LYS A 206 3.13 -4.19 -9.96
N LEU A 207 3.26 -3.98 -11.28
CA LEU A 207 2.25 -4.21 -12.31
C LEU A 207 2.45 -5.61 -12.92
N GLU A 208 1.41 -6.43 -12.83
CA GLU A 208 1.37 -7.78 -13.37
C GLU A 208 0.67 -7.78 -14.72
N VAL A 209 1.40 -8.20 -15.75
CA VAL A 209 0.91 -8.21 -17.14
C VAL A 209 -0.39 -9.00 -17.27
N ASP A 210 -0.50 -10.15 -16.61
CA ASP A 210 -1.70 -11.00 -16.71
C ASP A 210 -2.93 -10.33 -16.09
N VAL A 211 -2.75 -9.61 -14.98
CA VAL A 211 -3.83 -8.85 -14.33
C VAL A 211 -4.24 -7.65 -15.19
N MET A 212 -3.27 -6.95 -15.81
CA MET A 212 -3.57 -5.86 -16.75
C MET A 212 -4.35 -6.37 -17.96
N LYS A 213 -3.92 -7.48 -18.57
CA LYS A 213 -4.62 -8.16 -19.68
C LYS A 213 -6.05 -8.53 -19.30
N GLU A 214 -6.27 -9.07 -18.11
CA GLU A 214 -7.60 -9.44 -17.62
C GLU A 214 -8.51 -8.21 -17.50
N LEU A 215 -8.00 -7.09 -16.96
CA LEU A 215 -8.76 -5.85 -16.85
C LEU A 215 -9.10 -5.26 -18.22
N ASP A 216 -8.17 -5.30 -19.18
CA ASP A 216 -8.43 -4.90 -20.56
C ASP A 216 -9.51 -5.77 -21.23
N GLN A 217 -9.56 -7.08 -20.92
CA GLN A 217 -10.61 -7.96 -21.43
C GLN A 217 -11.97 -7.66 -20.82
N LEU A 218 -12.01 -7.34 -19.52
CA LEU A 218 -13.25 -7.07 -18.78
C LEU A 218 -13.86 -5.71 -19.11
N TYR A 219 -13.02 -4.69 -19.28
CA TYR A 219 -13.45 -3.29 -19.39
C TYR A 219 -13.14 -2.64 -20.75
N GLY A 220 -12.55 -3.40 -21.68
CA GLY A 220 -12.05 -2.89 -22.96
C GLY A 220 -10.61 -2.38 -22.83
N PRO A 221 -9.94 -2.05 -23.94
CA PRO A 221 -8.56 -1.57 -23.90
C PRO A 221 -8.49 -0.30 -23.05
N LEU A 222 -7.82 -0.39 -21.91
CA LEU A 222 -7.64 0.72 -20.99
C LEU A 222 -6.46 1.59 -21.45
N ASP A 223 -6.55 2.88 -21.15
CA ASP A 223 -5.43 3.80 -21.31
C ASP A 223 -4.55 3.74 -20.06
N TRP A 224 -3.57 2.85 -20.07
CA TRP A 224 -2.59 2.67 -18.99
C TRP A 224 -1.61 3.84 -18.85
N THR A 225 -1.76 4.97 -19.56
CA THR A 225 -1.08 6.23 -19.21
C THR A 225 -1.90 7.07 -18.24
N MET A 226 -3.19 6.76 -18.10
CA MET A 226 -4.09 7.46 -17.19
C MET A 226 -4.05 6.86 -15.76
N PRO A 227 -4.31 7.67 -14.73
CA PRO A 227 -4.35 7.19 -13.35
C PRO A 227 -5.55 6.27 -13.06
N GLU A 228 -6.68 6.41 -13.75
CA GLU A 228 -7.90 5.66 -13.47
C GLU A 228 -7.72 4.14 -13.63
N PRO A 229 -7.11 3.60 -14.71
CA PRO A 229 -6.80 2.17 -14.80
C PRO A 229 -5.93 1.64 -13.67
N HIS A 230 -5.05 2.46 -13.10
CA HIS A 230 -4.23 2.07 -11.95
C HIS A 230 -5.06 1.97 -10.68
N ALA A 231 -5.99 2.90 -10.46
CA ALA A 231 -6.95 2.79 -9.35
C ALA A 231 -7.79 1.51 -9.47
N LEU A 232 -8.23 1.18 -10.69
CA LEU A 232 -8.96 -0.06 -10.98
C LEU A 232 -8.10 -1.30 -10.72
N TYR A 233 -6.86 -1.28 -11.20
CA TYR A 233 -5.87 -2.35 -11.02
C TYR A 233 -5.62 -2.66 -9.56
N TRP A 234 -5.31 -1.65 -8.74
CA TRP A 234 -5.03 -1.86 -7.32
C TRP A 234 -6.26 -2.36 -6.58
N ALA A 235 -7.43 -1.78 -6.82
CA ALA A 235 -8.67 -2.27 -6.21
C ALA A 235 -8.97 -3.73 -6.59
N TYR A 236 -8.76 -4.10 -7.85
CA TYR A 236 -8.93 -5.47 -8.33
C TYR A 236 -7.94 -6.45 -7.68
N LEU A 237 -6.66 -6.07 -7.63
CA LEU A 237 -5.61 -6.86 -7.00
C LEU A 237 -5.88 -7.08 -5.49
N GLY A 238 -6.41 -6.05 -4.82
CA GLY A 238 -6.86 -6.15 -3.44
C GLY A 238 -7.99 -7.16 -3.22
N ILE A 239 -8.86 -7.38 -4.22
CA ILE A 239 -9.87 -8.44 -4.17
C ILE A 239 -9.22 -9.81 -4.37
N LEU A 240 -8.36 -9.95 -5.37
CA LEU A 240 -7.70 -11.22 -5.71
C LEU A 240 -6.82 -11.76 -4.57
N ARG A 241 -6.11 -10.87 -3.88
CA ARG A 241 -5.13 -11.24 -2.85
C ARG A 241 -5.68 -11.22 -1.43
N SER A 242 -6.92 -10.79 -1.24
CA SER A 242 -7.47 -10.67 0.11
C SER A 242 -7.60 -12.03 0.78
N SER A 243 -7.01 -12.17 1.96
CA SER A 243 -7.33 -13.29 2.87
C SER A 243 -8.58 -12.99 3.71
N ARG A 244 -9.09 -11.75 3.67
CA ARG A 244 -10.31 -11.33 4.36
C ARG A 244 -11.54 -11.56 3.48
N LYS A 245 -12.66 -11.89 4.11
CA LYS A 245 -13.95 -12.03 3.39
C LYS A 245 -14.50 -10.68 2.91
N ASP A 246 -14.26 -9.61 3.66
CA ASP A 246 -14.77 -8.28 3.30
C ASP A 246 -13.83 -7.55 2.34
N THR A 247 -14.26 -7.44 1.10
CA THR A 247 -13.62 -6.69 0.01
C THR A 247 -14.55 -5.61 -0.56
N ARG A 248 -15.58 -5.21 0.20
CA ARG A 248 -16.63 -4.29 -0.25
C ARG A 248 -16.05 -2.95 -0.68
N SER A 249 -15.07 -2.44 0.05
CA SER A 249 -14.43 -1.15 -0.20
C SER A 249 -13.69 -1.14 -1.55
N CYS A 250 -12.93 -2.20 -1.87
CA CYS A 250 -12.32 -2.40 -3.20
C CYS A 250 -13.38 -2.50 -4.30
N LYS A 251 -14.43 -3.30 -4.11
CA LYS A 251 -15.52 -3.45 -5.09
C LYS A 251 -16.23 -2.12 -5.38
N MET A 252 -16.44 -1.30 -4.34
CA MET A 252 -17.01 0.04 -4.48
C MET A 252 -16.08 0.95 -5.28
N MET A 253 -14.78 0.95 -4.98
CA MET A 253 -13.78 1.70 -5.73
C MET A 253 -13.78 1.32 -7.21
N MET A 254 -13.75 0.03 -7.55
CA MET A 254 -13.80 -0.42 -8.94
C MET A 254 -15.02 0.15 -9.68
N ARG A 255 -16.21 0.10 -9.07
CA ARG A 255 -17.44 0.66 -9.66
C ARG A 255 -17.33 2.17 -9.90
N GLN A 256 -16.78 2.91 -8.95
CA GLN A 256 -16.59 4.35 -9.07
C GLN A 256 -15.57 4.69 -10.17
N THR A 257 -14.45 3.96 -10.23
CA THR A 257 -13.41 4.16 -11.24
C THR A 257 -13.92 3.84 -12.64
N VAL A 258 -14.62 2.72 -12.83
CA VAL A 258 -15.20 2.35 -14.14
C VAL A 258 -16.19 3.41 -14.60
N ARG A 259 -17.02 3.94 -13.69
CA ARG A 259 -17.91 5.05 -14.01
C ARG A 259 -17.13 6.29 -14.45
N ALA A 260 -16.07 6.65 -13.74
CA ALA A 260 -15.23 7.79 -14.11
C ALA A 260 -14.57 7.61 -15.50
N ILE A 261 -14.10 6.40 -15.81
CA ILE A 261 -13.53 6.06 -17.13
C ILE A 261 -14.60 6.23 -18.24
N ASN A 262 -15.83 5.77 -17.99
CA ASN A 262 -16.95 5.91 -18.92
C ASN A 262 -17.34 7.38 -19.14
N ASP A 263 -17.54 8.12 -18.04
CA ASP A 263 -18.01 9.51 -18.05
C ASP A 263 -16.96 10.48 -18.63
N GLY A 264 -15.66 10.15 -18.46
CA GLY A 264 -14.53 10.91 -19.00
C GLY A 264 -14.30 10.76 -20.51
N GLY A 265 -15.08 9.93 -21.21
CA GLY A 265 -15.06 9.85 -22.68
C GLY A 265 -14.09 8.84 -23.31
N TYR A 266 -13.45 7.97 -22.52
CA TYR A 266 -12.54 6.92 -23.04
C TYR A 266 -13.27 5.70 -23.65
N VAL A 267 -14.60 5.69 -23.59
CA VAL A 267 -15.47 4.55 -23.92
C VAL A 267 -16.24 4.76 -25.22
N LYS A 268 -15.77 5.66 -26.10
CA LYS A 268 -16.30 5.74 -27.49
C LYS A 268 -16.08 4.45 -28.29
N SER A 269 -15.20 3.54 -27.87
CA SER A 269 -14.99 2.22 -28.49
C SER A 269 -16.03 1.17 -28.07
N PHE A 270 -16.63 1.33 -26.89
CA PHE A 270 -17.52 0.33 -26.29
C PHE A 270 -18.93 0.38 -26.89
N GLU A 271 -19.43 1.59 -27.20
CA GLU A 271 -20.69 1.72 -27.93
C GLU A 271 -20.57 1.24 -29.37
N LYS A 272 -19.41 1.47 -30.02
CA LYS A 272 -19.15 1.03 -31.40
C LYS A 272 -19.08 -0.50 -31.50
N SER A 273 -18.32 -1.14 -30.61
CA SER A 273 -18.19 -2.60 -30.56
C SER A 273 -19.47 -3.32 -30.08
N ARG A 274 -20.27 -2.70 -29.21
CA ARG A 274 -21.60 -3.23 -28.81
C ARG A 274 -22.65 -3.07 -29.93
N GLN A 275 -22.58 -2.00 -30.72
CA GLN A 275 -23.46 -1.81 -31.88
C GLN A 275 -23.09 -2.76 -33.03
N GLU A 276 -21.79 -3.04 -33.24
CA GLU A 276 -21.33 -4.00 -34.24
C GLU A 276 -21.69 -5.45 -33.89
N ARG A 277 -21.68 -5.83 -32.60
CA ARG A 277 -22.15 -7.14 -32.14
C ARG A 277 -23.68 -7.33 -32.18
N LYS A 278 -24.46 -6.24 -32.26
CA LYS A 278 -25.92 -6.29 -32.46
C LYS A 278 -26.32 -6.32 -33.94
N LYS A 279 -25.37 -6.14 -34.85
CA LYS A 279 -25.57 -6.13 -36.31
C LYS A 279 -25.03 -7.39 -37.01
N LYS A 280 -24.46 -8.34 -36.26
CA LYS A 280 -24.18 -9.71 -36.68
C LYS A 280 -25.15 -10.64 -35.97
#